data_AF-A0AAN1DWN5-F1
#
_entry.id   AF-A0AAN1DWN5-F1
#
_cell.length_a   1.000
_cell.length_b   1.000
_cell.length_c   1.000
_cell.angle_alpha   90.00
_cell.angle_beta   90.00
_cell.angle_gamma   90.00
#
_symmetry.space_group_name_H-M   'P 1'
#
loop_
_entity.id
_entity.type
_entity.pdbx_description
1 polymer ?
#
loop_
_entity_poly.entity_id
_entity_poly.type
_entity_poly.pdbx_seq_one_letter_code
_entity_poly.pdbx_strand_id
1 'polypeptide(L)' 'MNIKDFILIIVSRIVASIGMTLGTISMVYSFYCFFFSDNPYRFILGGAGIVAFLIGYGLYKFALKYIYDEWDRYR' A
#
# COMPACT_ATOMS: atom_id res chain seq x y z
N MET A 1 24.57 13.60 5.31
CA MET A 1 23.68 12.72 4.52
C MET A 1 24.09 12.85 3.06
N ASN A 2 24.37 11.75 2.37
CA ASN A 2 24.81 11.82 0.97
C ASN A 2 23.60 12.04 0.03
N ILE A 3 23.84 12.63 -1.14
CA ILE A 3 22.81 12.82 -2.19
C ILE A 3 22.12 11.50 -2.54
N LYS A 4 22.86 10.40 -2.56
CA LYS A 4 22.31 9.05 -2.80
C LYS A 4 21.25 8.67 -1.76
N ASP A 5 21.53 8.90 -0.48
CA ASP A 5 20.60 8.61 0.60
C ASP A 5 19.33 9.48 0.49
N PHE A 6 19.50 10.75 0.15
CA PHE A 6 18.39 11.68 -0.04
C PHE A 6 17.44 11.21 -1.16
N ILE A 7 18.01 10.73 -2.28
CA ILE A 7 17.22 10.18 -3.39
C ILE A 7 16.50 8.89 -2.96
N LEU A 8 17.17 7.98 -2.24
CA LEU A 8 16.57 6.74 -1.75
C LEU A 8 15.40 7.00 -0.79
N ILE A 9 15.52 7.99 0.10
CA ILE A 9 14.43 8.44 0.97
C ILE A 9 13.21 8.85 0.14
N ILE A 10 13.41 9.72 -0.86
CA ILE A 10 12.30 10.23 -1.69
C ILE A 10 11.62 9.07 -2.43
N VAL A 11 12.40 8.18 -3.06
CA VAL A 11 11.85 7.04 -3.80
C VAL A 11 11.08 6.12 -2.85
N SER A 12 11.62 5.80 -1.68
CA SER A 12 10.92 4.98 -0.67
C SER A 12 9.59 5.62 -0.26
N ARG A 13 9.57 6.92 0.02
CA ARG A 13 8.34 7.62 0.43
C ARG A 13 7.29 7.67 -0.68
N ILE A 14 7.69 7.81 -1.95
CA ILE A 14 6.76 7.77 -3.09
C ILE A 14 6.18 6.36 -3.26
N VAL A 15 7.00 5.31 -3.21
CA VAL A 15 6.49 3.93 -3.35
C VAL A 15 5.62 3.56 -2.15
N ALA A 16 5.99 3.99 -0.94
CA ALA A 16 5.20 3.80 0.26
C ALA A 16 3.84 4.52 0.19
N SER A 17 3.80 5.75 -0.33
CA SER A 17 2.55 6.50 -0.47
C SER A 17 1.63 5.88 -1.51
N ILE A 18 2.16 5.36 -2.62
CA ILE A 18 1.40 4.60 -3.61
C ILE A 18 0.79 3.34 -2.96
N GLY A 19 1.59 2.58 -2.22
CA GLY A 19 1.13 1.38 -1.50
C GLY A 19 0.01 1.69 -0.50
N MET A 20 0.17 2.75 0.29
CA MET A 20 -0.87 3.21 1.23
C MET A 20 -2.14 3.65 0.51
N THR A 21 -2.01 4.43 -0.56
CA THR A 21 -3.16 4.97 -1.31
C THR A 21 -3.97 3.83 -1.92
N LEU A 22 -3.29 2.90 -2.59
CA LEU A 22 -3.90 1.69 -3.12
C LEU A 22 -4.62 0.91 -2.00
N GLY A 23 -3.94 0.69 -0.87
CA GLY A 23 -4.54 0.06 0.30
C GLY A 23 -5.82 0.75 0.77
N THR A 24 -5.79 2.05 0.99
CA THR A 24 -6.96 2.81 1.46
C THR A 24 -8.12 2.77 0.48
N ILE A 25 -7.87 2.95 -0.82
CA ILE A 25 -8.91 2.89 -1.85
C ILE A 25 -9.52 1.49 -1.89
N SER A 26 -8.68 0.45 -1.87
CA SER A 26 -9.12 -0.95 -1.86
C SER A 26 -9.96 -1.28 -0.62
N MET A 27 -9.58 -0.79 0.55
CA MET A 27 -10.35 -1.00 1.78
C MET A 27 -11.73 -0.34 1.73
N VAL A 28 -11.80 0.92 1.29
CA VAL A 28 -13.07 1.64 1.11
C VAL A 28 -13.94 0.95 0.07
N TYR A 29 -13.35 0.52 -1.05
CA TYR A 29 -14.06 -0.20 -2.11
C TYR A 29 -14.60 -1.54 -1.61
N SER A 30 -13.80 -2.34 -0.89
CA SER A 30 -14.24 -3.59 -0.28
C SER A 30 -15.40 -3.38 0.68
N PHE A 31 -15.31 -2.38 1.55
CA PHE A 31 -16.36 -2.05 2.50
C PHE A 31 -17.66 -1.67 1.78
N TYR A 32 -17.56 -0.82 0.75
CA TYR A 32 -18.71 -0.46 -0.08
C TYR A 32 -19.35 -1.68 -0.75
N CYS A 33 -18.53 -2.55 -1.36
CA CYS A 33 -19.01 -3.76 -2.00
C CYS A 33 -19.73 -4.69 -1.01
N PHE A 34 -19.19 -4.95 0.17
CA PHE A 34 -19.82 -5.89 1.09
C PHE A 34 -21.13 -5.40 1.70
N PHE A 35 -21.23 -4.11 2.02
CA PHE A 35 -22.33 -3.58 2.84
C PHE A 35 -23.36 -2.75 2.07
N PHE A 36 -22.97 -2.07 0.99
CA PHE A 36 -23.81 -1.09 0.31
C PHE A 36 -24.10 -1.44 -1.16
N SER A 37 -23.38 -2.40 -1.75
CA SER A 37 -23.58 -2.76 -3.15
C SER A 37 -24.70 -3.79 -3.32
N ASP A 38 -25.60 -3.50 -4.26
CA ASP A 38 -26.62 -4.45 -4.75
C ASP A 38 -26.13 -5.32 -5.91
N ASN A 39 -24.85 -5.22 -6.27
CA ASN A 39 -24.29 -6.00 -7.36
C ASN A 39 -24.28 -7.51 -7.00
N PRO A 40 -24.74 -8.41 -7.88
CA PRO A 40 -24.72 -9.86 -7.62
C PRO A 40 -23.31 -10.41 -7.35
N TYR A 41 -22.28 -9.76 -7.89
CA TYR A 41 -20.86 -10.12 -7.70
C TYR A 41 -20.20 -9.37 -6.55
N ARG A 42 -20.96 -8.69 -5.69
CA ARG A 42 -20.43 -7.82 -4.62
C ARG A 42 -19.41 -8.50 -3.71
N PHE A 43 -19.58 -9.79 -3.40
CA PHE A 43 -18.65 -10.52 -2.55
C PHE A 43 -17.32 -10.82 -3.26
N ILE A 44 -17.36 -11.08 -4.57
CA ILE A 44 -16.17 -11.29 -5.40
C ILE A 44 -15.41 -9.97 -5.56
N LEU A 45 -16.13 -8.89 -5.87
CA LEU A 45 -15.54 -7.54 -6.00
C LEU A 45 -14.96 -7.05 -4.66
N GLY A 46 -15.69 -7.26 -3.57
CA GLY A 46 -15.21 -6.96 -2.23
C GLY A 46 -13.98 -7.78 -1.85
N GLY A 47 -13.97 -9.09 -2.18
CA GLY A 47 -12.82 -9.96 -1.98
C GLY A 47 -11.61 -9.55 -2.83
N ALA A 48 -11.80 -9.16 -4.08
CA ALA A 48 -10.76 -8.62 -4.94
C ALA A 48 -10.15 -7.34 -4.35
N GLY A 49 -10.97 -6.47 -3.76
CA GLY A 49 -10.48 -5.31 -3.01
C GLY A 49 -9.64 -5.69 -1.79
N ILE A 50 -9.97 -6.76 -1.05
CA ILE A 50 -9.12 -7.23 0.06
C ILE A 50 -7.75 -7.68 -0.47
N VAL A 51 -7.72 -8.40 -1.59
CA VAL A 51 -6.46 -8.81 -2.23
C VAL A 51 -5.64 -7.60 -2.66
N ALA A 52 -6.27 -6.59 -3.28
CA ALA A 52 -5.61 -5.35 -3.66
C ALA A 52 -5.09 -4.56 -2.44
N PHE A 53 -5.82 -4.58 -1.32
CA PHE A 53 -5.35 -4.02 -0.05
C PHE A 53 -4.07 -4.71 0.44
N LEU A 54 -4.02 -6.04 0.39
CA LEU A 54 -2.82 -6.79 0.79
C LEU A 54 -1.62 -6.47 -0.12
N ILE A 55 -1.85 -6.29 -1.41
CA ILE A 55 -0.80 -5.87 -2.37
C ILE A 55 -0.31 -4.46 -2.02
N GLY A 56 -1.21 -3.51 -1.78
CA GLY A 56 -0.87 -2.15 -1.37
C GLY A 56 -0.06 -2.11 -0.06
N TYR A 57 -0.48 -2.89 0.94
CA TYR A 57 0.25 -3.04 2.20
C TYR A 57 1.64 -3.69 1.99
N GLY A 58 1.72 -4.69 1.12
CA GLY A 58 2.99 -5.31 0.72
C GLY A 58 3.96 -4.31 0.10
N LEU A 59 3.48 -3.48 -0.85
CA LEU A 59 4.24 -2.40 -1.47
C LEU A 59 4.73 -1.37 -0.46
N TYR A 60 3.86 -0.95 0.47
CA TYR A 60 4.21 -0.04 1.55
C TYR A 60 5.36 -0.60 2.39
N LYS A 61 5.22 -1.85 2.85
CA LYS A 61 6.25 -2.51 3.67
C LYS A 61 7.54 -2.75 2.89
N PHE A 62 7.42 -3.08 1.59
CA PHE A 62 8.57 -3.29 0.71
C PHE A 62 9.38 -2.01 0.54
N ALA A 63 8.71 -0.87 0.30
CA ALA A 63 9.37 0.42 0.15
C ALA A 63 10.19 0.79 1.39
N LEU A 64 9.60 0.64 2.58
CA LEU A 64 10.25 1.00 3.84
C LEU A 64 11.38 0.05 4.25
N LYS A 65 11.34 -1.22 3.82
CA LYS A 65 12.36 -2.21 4.21
C LYS A 65 13.48 -2.38 3.19
N TYR A 66 13.16 -2.31 1.89
CA TYR A 66 14.10 -2.69 0.84
C TYR A 66 14.60 -1.52 0.00
N ILE A 67 13.86 -0.40 -0.09
CA ILE A 67 14.32 0.78 -0.85
C ILE A 67 15.17 1.67 0.05
N TYR A 68 14.65 1.98 1.24
CA TYR A 68 15.39 2.79 2.20
C TYR A 68 14.97 2.37 3.60
N ASP A 69 15.81 1.52 4.22
CA ASP A 69 15.63 1.09 5.59
C ASP A 69 16.16 2.17 6.54
N GLU A 70 15.25 2.91 7.17
CA GLU A 70 15.60 3.92 8.17
C GLU A 70 16.22 3.29 9.41
N TRP A 71 15.89 2.04 9.74
CA TRP A 71 16.33 1.37 10.96
C TRP A 71 17.77 0.85 10.88
N ASP A 72 18.28 0.55 9.69
CA ASP A 72 19.66 0.10 9.50
C ASP A 72 20.69 1.20 9.83
N ARG A 73 20.27 2.48 9.81
CA ARG A 73 21.10 3.61 10.25
C ARG A 73 21.18 3.81 11.76
N TYR A 74 20.25 3.25 12.52
CA TYR A 74 20.19 3.37 13.99
C TYR A 74 20.73 2.13 14.72
N ARG A 75 21.18 1.12 13.98
CA ARG A 75 21.80 -0.10 14.49
C ARG A 75 23.32 0.01 14.46
#